data_AF-A0A151U6Y0-F1
#
_entry.id   AF-A0A151U6Y0-F1
#
_cell.length_a   1.000
_cell.length_b   1.000
_cell.length_c   1.000
_cell.angle_alpha   90.00
_cell.angle_beta   90.00
_cell.angle_gamma   90.00
#
_symmetry.space_group_name_H-M   'P 1'
#
loop_
_entity.id
_entity.type
_entity.pdbx_description
1 polymer ?
#
loop_
_entity_poly.entity_id
_entity_poly.type
_entity_poly.pdbx_seq_one_letter_code
_entity_poly.pdbx_strand_id
1 'polypeptide(L)' 'MFCRLRSSLWLQFKPHHIAAGAAYLAAKFLNMDLAAYQNIWQEFQTTPSILQDVSQQLMELF' A
#
# COMPACT_ATOMS: atom_id res chain seq x y z
N MET A 1 -18.09 -10.78 -13.17
CA MET A 1 -17.97 -9.62 -12.25
C MET A 1 -17.46 -10.15 -10.92
N PHE A 2 -16.14 -10.29 -10.78
CA PHE A 2 -15.52 -10.79 -9.56
C PHE A 2 -15.55 -9.69 -8.50
N CYS A 3 -15.99 -10.02 -7.29
CA CYS A 3 -15.95 -9.15 -6.12
C CYS A 3 -14.50 -8.73 -5.81
N ARG A 4 -14.02 -7.67 -6.47
CA ARG A 4 -12.68 -7.09 -6.27
C ARG A 4 -12.45 -6.55 -4.87
N LEU A 5 -13.51 -6.36 -4.08
CA LEU A 5 -13.49 -5.36 -3.04
C LEU A 5 -13.19 -5.80 -1.59
N ARG A 6 -12.97 -7.09 -1.32
CA ARG A 6 -12.68 -7.49 0.09
C ARG A 6 -11.86 -8.76 0.32
N SER A 7 -11.75 -9.68 -0.63
CA SER A 7 -11.19 -11.01 -0.38
C SER A 7 -9.84 -11.31 -1.04
N SER A 8 -9.50 -10.72 -2.19
CA SER A 8 -8.24 -11.07 -2.87
C SER A 8 -7.02 -10.36 -2.29
N LEU A 9 -7.13 -9.13 -1.76
CA LEU A 9 -5.95 -8.40 -1.27
C LEU A 9 -5.29 -9.11 -0.09
N TRP A 10 -6.10 -9.65 0.83
CA TRP A 10 -5.64 -10.45 1.97
C TRP A 10 -4.99 -11.79 1.56
N LEU A 11 -5.31 -12.30 0.37
CA LEU A 11 -4.68 -13.51 -0.18
C LEU A 11 -3.40 -13.20 -0.96
N GLN A 12 -3.27 -11.98 -1.50
CA GLN A 12 -2.16 -11.57 -2.35
C GLN A 12 -0.99 -10.97 -1.56
N PHE A 13 -1.27 -10.30 -0.44
CA PHE A 13 -0.27 -9.56 0.32
C PHE A 13 -0.30 -9.87 1.81
N LYS A 14 0.87 -9.85 2.43
CA LYS A 14 0.99 -9.97 3.89
C LYS A 14 0.39 -8.74 4.58
N PRO A 15 -0.13 -8.86 5.82
CA PRO A 15 -0.77 -7.74 6.52
C PRO A 15 0.10 -6.47 6.63
N HIS A 16 1.42 -6.62 6.85
CA HIS A 16 2.34 -5.48 6.92
C HIS A 16 2.54 -4.77 5.58
N HIS A 17 2.48 -5.50 4.46
CA HIS A 17 2.51 -4.88 3.12
C HIS A 17 1.24 -4.05 2.88
N ILE A 18 0.08 -4.56 3.30
CA ILE A 18 -1.20 -3.85 3.21
C ILE A 18 -1.18 -2.58 4.06
N ALA A 19 -0.68 -2.66 5.30
CA ALA A 19 -0.52 -1.50 6.18
C ALA A 19 0.42 -0.45 5.57
N ALA A 20 1.55 -0.88 5.00
CA ALA A 20 2.49 0.02 4.34
C ALA A 20 1.87 0.72 3.14
N GLY A 21 1.18 -0.03 2.26
CA GLY A 21 0.49 0.54 1.09
C GLY A 21 -0.63 1.51 1.47
N ALA A 22 -1.39 1.20 2.51
CA ALA A 22 -2.42 2.10 3.03
C ALA A 22 -1.82 3.40 3.59
N ALA A 23 -0.73 3.30 4.35
CA ALA A 23 -0.03 4.47 4.89
C ALA A 23 0.57 5.34 3.78
N TYR A 24 1.21 4.71 2.78
CA TYR A 24 1.74 5.39 1.60
C TYR A 24 0.64 6.13 0.83
N LEU A 25 -0.49 5.47 0.60
CA LEU A 25 -1.60 6.05 -0.13
C LEU A 25 -2.24 7.21 0.64
N ALA A 26 -2.40 7.08 1.96
CA ALA A 26 -2.89 8.16 2.81
C ALA A 26 -1.98 9.39 2.76
N ALA A 27 -0.67 9.21 2.92
CA ALA A 27 0.29 10.30 2.83
C ALA A 27 0.31 10.96 1.43
N LYS A 28 0.15 10.17 0.36
CA LYS A 28 0.00 10.70 -1.01
C LYS A 28 -1.27 11.56 -1.14
N PHE A 29 -2.42 11.10 -0.61
CA PHE A 29 -3.66 11.89 -0.63
C PHE A 29 -3.56 13.17 0.20
N LEU A 30 -2.79 13.15 1.27
CA LEU A 30 -2.51 14.32 2.11
C LEU A 30 -1.40 15.22 1.54
N ASN A 31 -0.86 14.93 0.35
CA ASN A 31 0.31 15.61 -0.24
C ASN A 31 1.49 15.74 0.73
N MET A 32 1.69 14.75 1.59
CA MET A 32 2.83 14.69 2.49
C MET A 32 4.07 14.21 1.73
N ASP A 33 5.20 14.89 1.96
CA ASP A 33 6.47 14.50 1.36
C ASP A 33 7.08 13.28 2.09
N LEU A 34 6.69 12.10 1.64
CA LEU A 34 7.28 10.82 2.05
C LEU A 34 8.76 10.68 1.63
N ALA A 35 9.28 11.53 0.74
CA ALA A 35 10.71 11.51 0.41
C ALA A 35 11.57 12.03 1.56
N ALA A 36 11.02 12.79 2.51
CA ALA A 36 11.71 13.06 3.78
C ALA A 36 11.85 11.80 4.64
N TYR A 37 10.98 10.82 4.42
CA TYR A 37 10.91 9.55 5.13
C TYR A 37 11.32 8.38 4.22
N GLN A 38 12.43 8.52 3.49
CA GLN A 38 12.93 7.54 2.49
C GLN A 38 13.05 6.09 2.98
N ASN A 39 12.89 5.83 4.27
CA ASN A 39 13.02 4.52 4.88
C ASN A 39 11.74 4.03 5.60
N ILE A 40 10.61 4.76 5.53
CA ILE A 40 9.35 4.30 6.18
C ILE A 40 8.96 2.89 5.70
N TRP A 41 9.14 2.59 4.41
CA TRP A 41 8.86 1.25 3.88
C TRP A 41 9.82 0.17 4.40
N GLN A 42 11.06 0.53 4.79
CA GLN A 42 11.98 -0.42 5.44
C GLN A 42 11.50 -0.81 6.84
N GLU A 43 10.85 0.11 7.58
CA GLU A 43 10.25 -0.21 8.89
C GLU A 43 9.14 -1.26 8.77
N PHE A 44 8.39 -1.24 7.67
CA PHE A 44 7.39 -2.25 7.34
C PHE A 44 7.99 -3.52 6.69
N GLN A 45 9.32 -3.63 6.59
CA GLN A 45 10.03 -4.73 5.92
C GLN A 45 9.54 -4.94 4.47
N THR A 46 9.21 -3.84 3.80
CA THR A 46 8.58 -3.80 2.48
C THR A 46 9.53 -3.24 1.43
N THR A 47 9.45 -3.76 0.21
CA THR A 47 10.13 -3.16 -0.95
C THR A 47 9.26 -2.11 -1.63
N PRO A 48 9.85 -1.06 -2.23
CA PRO A 48 9.11 -0.06 -2.98
C PRO A 48 8.22 -0.63 -4.09
N SER A 49 8.61 -1.76 -4.70
CA SER A 49 7.81 -2.46 -5.71
C SER A 49 6.49 -3.00 -5.14
N ILE A 50 6.56 -3.72 -4.02
CA ILE A 50 5.37 -4.26 -3.34
C ILE A 50 4.48 -3.11 -2.85
N LEU A 51 5.09 -2.03 -2.36
CA LEU A 51 4.35 -0.85 -1.92
C LEU A 51 3.52 -0.26 -3.06
N GLN A 52 4.10 -0.12 -4.25
CA GLN A 52 3.39 0.36 -5.44
C GLN A 52 2.25 -0.57 -5.85
N ASP A 53 2.50 -1.88 -5.92
CA ASP A 53 1.49 -2.87 -6.29
C ASP A 53 0.29 -2.87 -5.34
N VAL A 54 0.55 -2.87 -4.03
CA VAL A 54 -0.49 -2.79 -2.99
C VAL A 54 -1.26 -1.47 -3.10
N SER A 55 -0.55 -0.35 -3.26
CA SER A 55 -1.17 0.98 -3.32
C SER A 55 -2.03 1.15 -4.56
N GLN A 56 -1.59 0.59 -5.70
CA GLN A 56 -2.38 0.55 -6.92
C GLN A 56 -3.63 -0.31 -6.75
N GLN A 57 -3.49 -1.53 -6.20
CA GLN A 57 -4.66 -2.36 -5.92
C GLN A 57 -5.63 -1.67 -4.96
N LEU A 58 -5.12 -0.99 -3.93
CA LEU A 58 -5.94 -0.22 -2.99
C LEU A 58 -6.67 0.95 -3.68
N MET A 59 -6.02 1.65 -4.62
CA MET A 59 -6.68 2.71 -5.40
C MET A 59 -7.79 2.15 -6.30
N GLU A 60 -7.61 0.98 -6.91
CA GLU A 60 -8.63 0.35 -7.77
C GLU A 60 -9.87 -0.14 -7.00
N LEU A 61 -9.82 -0.17 -5.66
CA LEU A 61 -10.97 -0.48 -4.81
C LEU A 61 -11.92 0.71 -4.63
N PHE A 62 -11.40 1.93 -4.76
CA PHE A 62 -12.17 3.17 -4.57
C PHE A 62 -12.48 3.83 -5.91
#